data_AF-I6P8F2-F1
#
_entry.id   AF-I6P8F2-F1
#
_cell.length_a   1.000
_cell.length_b   1.000
_cell.length_c   1.000
_cell.angle_alpha   90.00
_cell.angle_beta   90.00
_cell.angle_gamma   90.00
#
_symmetry.space_group_name_H-M   'P 1'
#
loop_
_entity.id
_entity.type
_entity.pdbx_description
1 polymer ?
#
loop_
_entity_poly.entity_id
_entity_poly.type
_entity_poly.pdbx_seq_one_letter_code
_entity_poly.pdbx_strand_id
1 'polypeptide(L)'
;ADIFGIKDDKGEGYLVDKVLDKTGMKGTGKWTVQQAAELSIAAPTIASSLDARFLSGMKEERVEASKVFKSGGFGDIIADQAVDKKK
;
A
#
# COMPACT_ATOMS: atom_id res chain seq x y z
N ALA A 1 0.29 -8.46 -17.01
CA ALA A 1 0.31 -7.11 -16.42
C ALA A 1 1.65 -6.47 -16.72
N ASP A 2 1.66 -5.31 -17.37
CA ASP A 2 2.88 -4.78 -18.03
C ASP A 2 3.99 -4.39 -17.05
N ILE A 3 3.64 -4.08 -15.80
CA ILE A 3 4.57 -3.56 -14.79
C ILE A 3 5.51 -4.65 -14.24
N PHE A 4 5.05 -5.90 -14.09
CA PHE A 4 5.86 -6.96 -13.44
C PHE A 4 7.03 -7.44 -14.28
N GLY A 5 7.01 -7.23 -15.61
CA GLY A 5 8.08 -7.60 -16.52
C GLY A 5 9.20 -6.56 -16.65
N ILE A 6 9.05 -5.37 -16.05
CA ILE A 6 10.02 -4.29 -16.18
C ILE A 6 11.24 -4.56 -15.29
N LYS A 7 12.41 -4.76 -15.92
CA LYS A 7 13.69 -4.88 -15.22
C LYS A 7 14.12 -3.51 -14.66
N ASP A 8 14.79 -3.54 -13.52
CA ASP A 8 15.45 -2.36 -12.98
C ASP A 8 16.64 -1.96 -13.88
N ASP A 9 16.79 -0.67 -14.16
CA ASP A 9 17.87 -0.13 -14.98
C ASP A 9 19.13 0.21 -14.16
N LYS A 10 19.01 0.19 -12.82
CA LYS A 10 20.07 0.56 -11.87
C LYS A 10 20.61 -0.61 -11.05
N GLY A 11 20.10 -1.82 -11.26
CA GLY A 11 20.50 -2.97 -10.47
C GLY A 11 19.84 -4.27 -10.92
N GLU A 12 20.00 -5.31 -10.10
CA GLU A 12 19.41 -6.62 -10.36
C GLU A 12 17.95 -6.68 -9.85
N GLY A 13 17.13 -7.40 -10.60
CA GLY A 13 15.72 -7.66 -10.28
C GLY A 13 14.73 -6.85 -11.13
N TYR A 14 13.53 -6.67 -10.60
CA TYR A 14 12.44 -5.97 -11.28
C TYR A 14 12.22 -4.60 -10.64
N LEU A 15 11.86 -3.62 -11.46
CA LEU A 15 11.67 -2.23 -11.04
C LEU A 15 10.64 -2.13 -9.90
N VAL A 16 9.56 -2.90 -9.97
CA VAL A 16 8.48 -2.91 -8.97
C VAL A 16 8.98 -3.23 -7.55
N ASP A 17 10.02 -4.05 -7.41
CA ASP A 17 10.58 -4.46 -6.11
C ASP A 17 11.49 -3.39 -5.51
N LYS A 18 11.85 -2.37 -6.30
CA LYS A 18 12.70 -1.24 -5.89
C LYS A 18 11.90 0.03 -5.61
N VAL A 19 10.62 0.07 -6.01
CA VAL A 19 9.74 1.21 -5.73
C VAL A 19 9.42 1.26 -4.24
N LEU A 20 9.67 2.41 -3.62
CA LEU A 20 9.29 2.64 -2.22
C LEU A 20 7.77 2.50 -2.07
N ASP A 21 7.33 1.71 -1.10
CA ASP A 21 5.92 1.45 -0.74
C ASP A 21 5.27 2.63 -0.01
N LYS A 22 5.42 3.83 -0.58
CA LYS A 22 4.87 5.10 -0.08
C LYS A 22 4.16 5.80 -1.23
N THR A 23 2.84 5.83 -1.18
CA THR A 23 2.05 6.40 -2.28
C THR A 23 1.92 7.92 -2.14
N GLY A 24 2.16 8.65 -3.23
CA GLY A 24 1.82 10.07 -3.33
C GLY A 24 0.34 10.30 -3.64
N MET A 25 -0.23 11.43 -3.19
CA MET A 25 -1.60 11.81 -3.53
C MET A 25 -1.75 13.33 -3.70
N LYS A 26 -2.62 13.73 -4.63
CA LYS A 26 -2.90 15.15 -4.95
C LYS A 26 -4.23 15.66 -4.38
N GLY A 27 -5.02 14.79 -3.73
CA GLY A 27 -6.25 15.17 -3.02
C GLY A 27 -7.57 14.86 -3.73
N THR A 28 -7.60 14.57 -5.03
CA THR A 28 -8.86 14.30 -5.76
C THR A 28 -9.64 13.10 -5.19
N GLY A 29 -8.96 12.03 -4.79
CA GLY A 29 -9.62 10.89 -4.13
C GLY A 29 -10.19 11.23 -2.75
N LYS A 30 -9.58 12.17 -2.03
CA LYS A 30 -10.11 12.69 -0.76
C LYS A 30 -11.41 13.45 -1.00
N TRP A 31 -11.47 14.29 -2.03
CA TRP A 31 -12.69 15.02 -2.39
C TRP A 31 -13.85 14.07 -2.68
N THR A 32 -13.62 12.95 -3.37
CA THR A 32 -14.67 11.95 -3.62
C THR A 32 -15.23 11.37 -2.32
N VAL A 33 -14.38 11.01 -1.35
CA VAL A 33 -14.83 10.48 -0.06
C VAL A 33 -15.57 11.54 0.76
N GLN A 34 -15.11 12.81 0.72
CA GLN A 34 -15.78 13.92 1.39
C GLN A 34 -17.18 14.17 0.81
N GLN A 35 -17.31 14.19 -0.52
CA GLN A 35 -18.61 14.36 -1.18
C GLN A 35 -19.55 13.19 -0.92
N ALA A 36 -19.05 11.96 -0.88
CA ALA A 36 -19.87 10.79 -0.52
C ALA A 36 -20.44 10.92 0.90
N ALA A 37 -19.63 11.39 1.86
CA ALA A 37 -20.08 11.64 3.23
C ALA A 37 -21.12 12.78 3.30
N GLU A 38 -20.90 13.90 2.60
CA GLU A 38 -21.85 15.02 2.52
C GLU A 38 -23.22 14.60 1.97
N LEU A 39 -23.23 13.74 0.97
CA LEU A 39 -24.45 13.20 0.36
C LEU A 39 -25.05 12.01 1.13
N SER A 40 -24.44 11.59 2.25
CA SER A 40 -24.85 10.40 3.00
C SER A 40 -24.87 9.11 2.15
N ILE A 41 -23.92 8.99 1.21
CA ILE A 41 -23.73 7.84 0.33
C ILE A 41 -22.56 7.00 0.83
N ALA A 42 -22.79 5.71 1.01
CA ALA A 42 -21.73 4.78 1.40
C ALA A 42 -20.76 4.53 0.23
N ALA A 43 -19.49 4.89 0.41
CA ALA A 43 -18.40 4.60 -0.53
C ALA A 43 -17.20 3.90 0.14
N PRO A 44 -17.42 2.76 0.83
CA PRO A 44 -16.41 2.14 1.69
C PRO A 44 -15.15 1.71 0.94
N THR A 45 -15.27 1.15 -0.27
CA THR A 45 -14.10 0.72 -1.07
C THR A 45 -13.19 1.90 -1.45
N ILE A 46 -13.78 3.06 -1.75
CA ILE A 46 -13.01 4.27 -2.08
C ILE A 46 -12.33 4.81 -0.82
N ALA A 47 -13.03 4.82 0.32
CA ALA A 47 -12.46 5.20 1.61
C ALA A 47 -11.30 4.29 2.01
N SER A 48 -11.47 2.97 1.97
CA SER A 48 -10.40 2.00 2.28
C SER A 48 -9.20 2.12 1.33
N SER A 49 -9.44 2.47 0.07
CA SER A 49 -8.34 2.75 -0.89
C SER A 49 -7.53 3.98 -0.48
N LEU A 50 -8.17 4.98 0.12
CA LEU A 50 -7.50 6.16 0.65
C LEU A 50 -6.77 5.85 1.96
N ASP A 51 -7.37 5.06 2.86
CA ASP A 51 -6.76 4.60 4.11
C ASP A 51 -5.46 3.84 3.83
N ALA A 52 -5.48 2.90 2.88
CA ALA A 52 -4.29 2.16 2.47
C ALA A 52 -3.15 3.09 1.98
N ARG A 53 -3.49 4.17 1.26
CA ARG A 53 -2.51 5.16 0.81
C ARG A 53 -1.95 5.96 1.98
N PHE A 54 -2.81 6.43 2.90
CA PHE A 54 -2.36 7.13 4.11
C PHE A 54 -1.43 6.26 4.95
N LEU A 55 -1.81 4.99 5.17
CA LEU A 55 -1.01 4.04 5.92
C LEU A 55 0.34 3.75 5.22
N SER A 56 0.36 3.67 3.89
CA SER A 56 1.62 3.56 3.12
C SER A 56 2.54 4.76 3.36
N GLY A 57 1.96 5.96 3.53
CA GLY A 57 2.60 7.22 3.88
C GLY A 57 3.44 7.18 5.16
N MET A 58 2.93 6.46 6.17
CA MET A 58 3.48 6.34 7.53
C MET A 58 4.58 5.26 7.59
N LYS A 59 5.54 5.29 6.67
CA LYS A 59 6.55 4.22 6.51
C LYS A 59 7.39 3.99 7.77
N GLU A 60 7.87 5.05 8.39
CA GLU A 60 8.73 4.96 9.59
C GLU A 60 7.98 4.28 10.74
N GLU A 61 6.76 4.74 11.03
CA GLU A 61 5.89 4.16 12.05
C GLU A 61 5.57 2.68 11.75
N ARG A 62 5.30 2.32 10.49
CA ARG A 62 5.06 0.92 10.11
C ARG A 62 6.26 0.02 10.34
N VAL A 63 7.47 0.51 10.04
CA VAL A 63 8.71 -0.27 10.24
C VAL A 63 8.95 -0.49 11.73
N GLU A 64 8.80 0.53 12.57
CA GLU A 64 8.94 0.38 14.02
C GLU A 64 7.86 -0.52 14.61
N ALA A 65 6.59 -0.30 14.23
CA ALA A 65 5.49 -1.16 14.65
C ALA A 65 5.72 -2.62 14.28
N SER A 66 6.28 -2.91 13.09
CA SER A 66 6.57 -4.28 12.66
C SER A 66 7.53 -5.01 13.60
N LYS A 67 8.50 -4.31 14.21
CA LYS A 67 9.42 -4.89 15.19
C LYS A 67 8.70 -5.23 16.49
N VAL A 68 7.85 -4.31 16.96
CA VAL A 68 7.04 -4.48 18.18
C VAL A 68 6.09 -5.66 18.02
N PHE A 69 5.35 -5.73 16.92
CA PHE A 69 4.43 -6.85 16.65
C PHE A 69 5.16 -8.19 16.55
N LYS A 70 6.33 -8.24 15.91
CA LYS A 70 7.16 -9.45 15.89
C LYS A 70 7.61 -9.86 17.30
N SER A 71 8.07 -8.93 18.13
CA SER A 71 8.45 -9.23 19.53
C SER A 71 7.27 -9.68 20.40
N GLY A 72 6.06 -9.24 20.08
CA GLY A 72 4.82 -9.62 20.77
C GLY A 72 4.25 -10.98 20.35
N GLY A 73 4.93 -11.74 19.48
CA GLY A 73 4.45 -13.04 18.99
C GLY A 73 3.46 -12.96 17.84
N PHE A 74 3.27 -11.79 17.22
CA PHE A 74 2.37 -11.59 16.08
C PHE A 74 3.08 -11.71 14.71
N GLY A 75 4.31 -12.26 14.69
CA GLY A 75 5.18 -12.30 13.50
C GLY A 75 4.63 -13.15 12.34
N ASP A 76 3.86 -14.19 12.65
CA ASP A 76 3.41 -15.19 11.67
C ASP A 76 1.97 -14.95 11.15
N ILE A 77 1.33 -13.84 11.55
CA ILE A 77 -0.09 -13.58 11.24
C ILE A 77 -0.30 -13.19 9.79
N ILE A 78 0.74 -12.65 9.13
CA ILE A 78 0.71 -12.35 7.70
C ILE A 78 1.55 -13.43 7.01
N ALA A 79 0.88 -14.49 6.56
CA ALA A 79 1.50 -15.46 5.67
C ALA A 79 2.02 -14.74 4.42
N ASP A 80 3.23 -15.09 3.96
CA ASP A 80 3.78 -14.62 2.69
C ASP A 80 2.78 -14.93 1.57
N GLN A 81 2.02 -13.92 1.14
CA GLN A 81 1.19 -14.03 -0.05
C GLN A 81 2.12 -13.98 -1.26
N ALA A 82 2.36 -15.14 -1.87
CA ALA A 82 3.11 -15.23 -3.11
C ALA A 82 2.33 -14.48 -4.22
N VAL A 83 2.90 -13.39 -4.72
CA VAL A 83 2.37 -12.67 -5.88
C VAL A 83 2.90 -13.33 -7.16
N ASP A 84 2.00 -13.82 -8.02
CA ASP A 84 2.38 -14.35 -9.33
C ASP A 84 2.79 -13.20 -10.27
N LYS A 85 4.10 -13.06 -10.47
CA LYS A 85 4.71 -12.05 -11.34
C LYS A 85 4.85 -12.52 -12.81
N LYS A 86 4.41 -13.73 -13.16
CA LYS A 86 4.61 -14.33 -14.50
C LYS A 86 3.49 -14.04 -15.52
N LYS A 87 2.53 -13.16 -15.20
CA LYS A 87 1.42 -12.80 -16.10
C LYS A 87 1.29 -11.32 -16.36
#